data_AF-A0A957H0B5-F1
#
_entry.id   AF-A0A957H0B5-F1
#
_cell.length_a   1.000
_cell.length_b   1.000
_cell.length_c   1.000
_cell.angle_alpha   90.00
_cell.angle_beta   90.00
_cell.angle_gamma   90.00
#
_symmetry.space_group_name_H-M   'P 1'
#
loop_
_entity.id
_entity.type
_entity.pdbx_description
1 polymer ?
#
loop_
_entity_poly.entity_id
_entity_poly.type
_entity_poly.pdbx_seq_one_letter_code
_entity_poly.pdbx_strand_id
1 'polypeptide(L)'
;MRKLQLQKWGGAAALYEALAYIIGIVGFIAVANMSEIADPVQKVTAVVENQTVLSVLHLIVYVVWGASLVVLTLALHERLRGNSSALARMATAFGLIWATLVIASGMIYNVGMETAVSLYAQNPEQAATVWLAIESVFNGLGGGVEVVGGIWVVLLSVAALRNGGLPRVFNYFGFLVGAAGLVTVVPALSEIGGMVFGLTQIVWFAWLGIVLLRVAEKETYVN
;
A
#
# COMPACT_ATOMS: atom_id res chain seq x y z
N MET A 1 11.14 17.03 -14.57
CA MET A 1 9.89 17.64 -14.04
C MET A 1 10.31 18.82 -13.15
N ARG A 2 9.63 19.97 -13.17
CA ARG A 2 9.97 21.04 -12.20
C ARG A 2 9.65 20.56 -10.78
N LYS A 3 10.49 20.83 -9.78
CA LYS A 3 10.30 20.38 -8.37
C LYS A 3 8.87 20.63 -7.85
N LEU A 4 8.33 21.80 -8.18
CA LEU A 4 6.97 22.21 -7.84
C LEU A 4 5.89 21.28 -8.41
N GLN A 5 6.06 20.84 -9.65
CA GLN A 5 5.14 19.90 -10.30
C GLN A 5 5.22 18.54 -9.62
N LEU A 6 6.42 18.06 -9.25
CA LEU A 6 6.57 16.77 -8.58
C LEU A 6 5.91 16.77 -7.19
N GLN A 7 5.96 17.87 -6.44
CA GLN A 7 5.24 17.98 -5.16
C GLN A 7 3.71 17.92 -5.35
N LYS A 8 3.18 18.54 -6.42
CA LYS A 8 1.74 18.44 -6.74
C LYS A 8 1.34 17.01 -7.08
N TRP A 9 2.14 16.33 -7.90
CA TRP A 9 1.92 14.91 -8.24
C TRP A 9 2.05 14.00 -7.03
N GLY A 10 3.03 14.22 -6.16
CA GLY A 10 3.15 13.50 -4.89
C GLY A 10 1.95 13.73 -3.97
N GLY A 11 1.45 14.96 -3.90
CA GLY A 11 0.25 15.27 -3.12
C GLY A 11 -0.99 14.56 -3.65
N ALA A 12 -1.21 14.55 -4.97
CA ALA A 12 -2.29 13.83 -5.60
C ALA A 12 -2.16 12.30 -5.43
N ALA A 13 -0.94 11.77 -5.55
CA ALA A 13 -0.65 10.35 -5.31
C ALA A 13 -1.02 9.94 -3.88
N ALA A 14 -0.60 10.71 -2.87
CA ALA A 14 -0.95 10.45 -1.47
C ALA A 14 -2.47 10.47 -1.23
N LEU A 15 -3.20 11.41 -1.84
CA LEU A 15 -4.66 11.43 -1.73
C LEU A 15 -5.32 10.21 -2.39
N TYR A 16 -4.80 9.79 -3.55
CA TYR A 16 -5.25 8.58 -4.20
C TYR A 16 -4.97 7.34 -3.34
N GLU A 17 -3.80 7.23 -2.72
CA GLU A 17 -3.46 6.11 -1.84
C GLU A 17 -4.42 6.01 -0.65
N ALA A 18 -4.75 7.15 -0.03
CA ALA A 18 -5.77 7.20 1.03
C ALA A 18 -7.15 6.71 0.52
N LEU A 19 -7.56 7.17 -0.66
CA LEU A 19 -8.83 6.76 -1.27
C LEU A 19 -8.82 5.26 -1.61
N ALA A 20 -7.73 4.74 -2.14
CA ALA A 20 -7.59 3.34 -2.51
C ALA A 20 -7.59 2.41 -1.29
N TYR A 21 -7.06 2.84 -0.12
CA TYR A 21 -7.28 2.11 1.15
C TYR A 21 -8.77 2.03 1.51
N ILE A 22 -9.52 3.14 1.38
CA ILE A 22 -10.96 3.15 1.65
C ILE A 22 -11.71 2.23 0.68
N ILE A 23 -11.36 2.29 -0.62
CA ILE A 23 -11.91 1.39 -1.65
C ILE A 23 -11.60 -0.06 -1.31
N GLY A 24 -10.38 -0.37 -0.88
CA GLY A 24 -9.97 -1.72 -0.48
C GLY A 24 -10.77 -2.22 0.70
N ILE A 25 -10.84 -1.45 1.79
CA ILE A 25 -11.60 -1.83 3.00
C ILE A 25 -13.07 -2.07 2.66
N VAL A 26 -13.73 -1.11 2.00
CA VAL A 26 -15.16 -1.22 1.67
C VAL A 26 -15.39 -2.33 0.64
N GLY A 27 -14.55 -2.40 -0.39
CA GLY A 27 -14.67 -3.35 -1.49
C GLY A 27 -14.46 -4.79 -1.06
N PHE A 28 -13.41 -5.08 -0.28
CA PHE A 28 -13.17 -6.43 0.21
C PHE A 28 -14.21 -6.87 1.25
N ILE A 29 -14.67 -5.98 2.14
CA ILE A 29 -15.79 -6.31 3.05
C ILE A 29 -17.07 -6.61 2.25
N ALA A 30 -17.36 -5.83 1.21
CA ALA A 30 -18.59 -5.99 0.42
C ALA A 30 -18.58 -7.23 -0.50
N VAL A 31 -17.42 -7.59 -1.05
CA VAL A 31 -17.25 -8.68 -2.02
C VAL A 31 -16.91 -10.00 -1.34
N ALA A 32 -16.38 -9.95 -0.13
CA ALA A 32 -15.72 -11.11 0.44
C ALA A 32 -15.66 -11.05 1.97
N ASN A 33 -16.64 -11.67 2.63
CA ASN A 33 -16.33 -12.43 3.86
C ASN A 33 -15.56 -13.73 3.53
N MET A 34 -14.74 -13.74 2.47
CA MET A 34 -13.96 -14.90 2.03
C MET A 34 -12.87 -15.28 3.04
N SER A 35 -12.45 -14.33 3.89
CA SER A 35 -11.57 -14.60 5.04
C SER A 35 -12.22 -15.52 6.08
N GLU A 36 -13.55 -15.59 6.14
CA GLU A 36 -14.29 -16.50 7.03
C GLU A 36 -14.58 -17.86 6.38
N ILE A 37 -14.35 -18.02 5.07
CA ILE A 37 -14.55 -19.28 4.37
C ILE A 37 -13.38 -20.22 4.65
N ALA A 38 -13.60 -21.18 5.55
CA ALA A 38 -12.58 -22.16 5.92
C ALA A 38 -12.34 -23.22 4.83
N ASP A 39 -13.36 -23.56 4.04
CA ASP A 39 -13.24 -24.58 3.00
C ASP A 39 -12.52 -24.03 1.75
N PRO A 40 -11.38 -24.60 1.33
CA PRO A 40 -10.61 -24.08 0.20
C PRO A 40 -11.37 -24.12 -1.13
N VAL A 41 -12.24 -25.09 -1.34
CA VAL A 41 -13.03 -25.21 -2.59
C VAL A 41 -14.11 -24.14 -2.63
N GLN A 42 -14.85 -23.94 -1.53
CA GLN A 42 -15.82 -22.85 -1.39
C GLN A 42 -15.18 -21.48 -1.58
N LYS A 43 -13.94 -21.31 -1.11
CA LYS A 43 -13.19 -20.06 -1.32
C LYS A 43 -12.94 -19.79 -2.81
N VAL A 44 -12.53 -20.81 -3.56
CA VAL A 44 -12.37 -20.67 -5.03
C VAL A 44 -13.72 -20.48 -5.72
N THR A 45 -14.80 -21.10 -5.26
CA THR A 45 -16.16 -20.82 -5.76
C THR A 45 -16.50 -19.33 -5.66
N ALA A 46 -16.26 -18.73 -4.49
CA ALA A 46 -16.53 -17.32 -4.27
C ALA A 46 -15.64 -16.42 -5.17
N VAL A 47 -14.38 -16.83 -5.41
CA VAL A 47 -13.47 -16.17 -6.35
C VAL A 47 -14.00 -16.23 -7.78
N VAL A 48 -14.52 -17.38 -8.24
CA VAL A 48 -15.14 -17.53 -9.56
C VAL A 48 -16.36 -16.61 -9.69
N GLU A 49 -17.24 -16.60 -8.68
CA GLU A 49 -18.46 -15.77 -8.67
C GLU A 49 -18.18 -14.27 -8.71
N ASN A 50 -17.05 -13.84 -8.15
CA ASN A 50 -16.69 -12.43 -8.00
C ASN A 50 -15.46 -12.01 -8.84
N GLN A 51 -15.02 -12.85 -9.78
CA GLN A 51 -13.74 -12.70 -10.49
C GLN A 51 -13.53 -11.29 -11.05
N THR A 52 -14.53 -10.74 -11.75
CA THR A 52 -14.42 -9.41 -12.36
C THR A 52 -14.21 -8.32 -11.31
N VAL A 53 -14.99 -8.36 -10.23
CA VAL A 53 -14.91 -7.34 -9.17
C VAL A 53 -13.58 -7.44 -8.43
N LEU A 54 -13.16 -8.66 -8.09
CA LEU A 54 -11.86 -8.93 -7.46
C LEU A 54 -10.69 -8.47 -8.35
N SER A 55 -10.77 -8.69 -9.66
CA SER A 55 -9.72 -8.27 -10.61
C SER A 55 -9.56 -6.75 -10.63
N VAL A 56 -10.68 -6.04 -10.69
CA VAL A 56 -10.72 -4.58 -10.71
C VAL A 56 -10.25 -4.01 -9.38
N LEU A 57 -10.70 -4.57 -8.26
CA LEU A 57 -10.25 -4.16 -6.92
C LEU A 57 -8.74 -4.30 -6.81
N HIS A 58 -8.17 -5.47 -7.12
CA HIS A 58 -6.72 -5.69 -7.00
C HIS A 58 -5.91 -4.81 -7.97
N LEU A 59 -6.43 -4.53 -9.17
CA LEU A 59 -5.79 -3.58 -10.08
C LEU A 59 -5.69 -2.18 -9.46
N ILE A 60 -6.78 -1.68 -8.89
CA ILE A 60 -6.86 -0.33 -8.31
C ILE A 60 -6.01 -0.25 -7.03
N VAL A 61 -6.23 -1.18 -6.10
CA VAL A 61 -5.70 -1.07 -4.73
C VAL A 61 -4.30 -1.64 -4.55
N TYR A 62 -3.78 -2.44 -5.51
CA TYR A 62 -2.40 -2.92 -5.49
C TYR A 62 -1.56 -2.32 -6.62
N VAL A 63 -1.96 -2.50 -7.88
CA VAL A 63 -1.10 -2.13 -9.02
C VAL A 63 -1.03 -0.61 -9.21
N VAL A 64 -2.19 0.05 -9.33
CA VAL A 64 -2.25 1.51 -9.49
C VAL A 64 -1.81 2.21 -8.19
N TRP A 65 -2.12 1.62 -7.04
CA TRP A 65 -1.63 2.07 -5.73
C TRP A 65 -0.11 2.07 -5.66
N GLY A 66 0.56 0.95 -5.97
CA GLY A 66 2.02 0.88 -5.91
C GLY A 66 2.69 1.80 -6.94
N ALA A 67 2.10 1.98 -8.12
CA ALA A 67 2.59 2.96 -9.10
C ALA A 67 2.49 4.40 -8.56
N SER A 68 1.42 4.72 -7.83
CA SER A 68 1.26 6.01 -7.14
C SER A 68 2.30 6.20 -6.04
N LEU A 69 2.64 5.13 -5.31
CA LEU A 69 3.67 5.15 -4.27
C LEU A 69 5.05 5.47 -4.81
N VAL A 70 5.37 5.06 -6.04
CA VAL A 70 6.62 5.48 -6.71
C VAL A 70 6.66 7.00 -6.85
N VAL A 71 5.57 7.61 -7.34
CA VAL A 71 5.47 9.07 -7.52
C VAL A 71 5.60 9.78 -6.19
N LEU A 72 4.85 9.33 -5.17
CA LEU A 72 4.93 9.90 -3.83
C LEU A 72 6.34 9.78 -3.24
N THR A 73 6.96 8.60 -3.34
CA THR A 73 8.29 8.32 -2.80
C THR A 73 9.35 9.24 -3.41
N LEU A 74 9.29 9.48 -4.72
CA LEU A 74 10.20 10.39 -5.40
C LEU A 74 9.94 11.86 -5.04
N ALA A 75 8.68 12.26 -4.86
CA ALA A 75 8.36 13.60 -4.36
C ALA A 75 8.91 13.83 -2.95
N LEU A 76 8.83 12.83 -2.07
CA LEU A 76 9.37 12.89 -0.72
C LEU A 76 10.90 12.83 -0.70
N HIS A 77 11.53 12.10 -1.62
CA HIS A 77 12.98 12.12 -1.81
C HIS A 77 13.49 13.54 -2.04
N GLU A 78 12.88 14.29 -2.97
CA GLU A 78 13.27 15.68 -3.22
C GLU A 78 13.00 16.57 -2.00
N ARG A 79 11.80 16.43 -1.41
CA ARG A 79 11.36 17.24 -0.27
C ARG A 79 12.27 17.10 0.95
N LEU A 80 12.72 15.87 1.22
CA LEU A 80 13.53 15.54 2.39
C LEU A 80 15.03 15.57 2.12
N ARG A 81 15.45 16.23 1.02
CA ARG A 81 16.86 16.41 0.64
C ARG A 81 17.60 15.08 0.46
N GLY A 82 16.98 14.15 -0.27
CA GLY A 82 17.52 12.81 -0.55
C GLY A 82 18.95 12.80 -1.08
N ASN A 83 19.35 13.79 -1.89
CA ASN A 83 20.73 13.85 -2.39
C ASN A 83 21.79 14.04 -1.28
N SER A 84 21.44 14.71 -0.19
CA SER A 84 22.37 15.01 0.92
C SER A 84 22.10 14.22 2.20
N SER A 85 20.93 13.59 2.35
CA SER A 85 20.55 12.88 3.58
C SER A 85 20.49 11.37 3.36
N ALA A 86 21.39 10.63 4.02
CA ALA A 86 21.42 9.17 3.96
C ALA A 86 20.09 8.53 4.40
N LEU A 87 19.47 9.05 5.46
CA LEU A 87 18.17 8.57 5.93
C LEU A 87 17.05 8.77 4.91
N ALA A 88 17.02 9.93 4.23
CA ALA A 88 16.04 10.16 3.18
C ALA A 88 16.26 9.23 1.98
N ARG A 89 17.51 8.89 1.62
CA ARG A 89 17.81 7.87 0.60
C ARG A 89 17.35 6.48 1.01
N MET A 90 17.60 6.08 2.25
CA MET A 90 17.11 4.81 2.77
C MET A 90 15.58 4.74 2.75
N ALA A 91 14.90 5.79 3.22
CA ALA A 91 13.44 5.89 3.12
C ALA A 91 12.99 5.75 1.66
N THR A 92 13.66 6.43 0.72
CA THR A 92 13.35 6.31 -0.72
C THR A 92 13.48 4.87 -1.21
N ALA A 93 14.57 4.19 -0.86
CA ALA A 93 14.77 2.80 -1.26
C ALA A 93 13.65 1.89 -0.73
N PHE A 94 13.30 2.02 0.55
CA PHE A 94 12.21 1.23 1.14
C PHE A 94 10.83 1.56 0.53
N GLY A 95 10.55 2.82 0.20
CA GLY A 95 9.31 3.19 -0.50
C GLY A 95 9.21 2.56 -1.89
N LEU A 96 10.30 2.53 -2.66
CA LEU A 96 10.34 1.88 -3.97
C LEU A 96 10.27 0.35 -3.89
N ILE A 97 10.90 -0.25 -2.87
CA ILE A 97 10.78 -1.69 -2.60
C ILE A 97 9.32 -2.03 -2.27
N TRP A 98 8.69 -1.25 -1.39
CA TRP A 98 7.29 -1.48 -1.01
C TRP A 98 6.36 -1.35 -2.22
N ALA A 99 6.52 -0.29 -3.02
CA ALA A 99 5.78 -0.12 -4.27
C ALA A 99 5.90 -1.35 -5.19
N THR A 100 7.13 -1.85 -5.36
CA THR A 100 7.40 -3.04 -6.19
C THR A 100 6.71 -4.28 -5.64
N LEU A 101 6.79 -4.51 -4.33
CA LEU A 101 6.16 -5.64 -3.66
C LEU A 101 4.63 -5.60 -3.78
N VAL A 102 4.02 -4.44 -3.60
CA VAL A 102 2.56 -4.27 -3.71
C VAL A 102 2.09 -4.48 -5.16
N ILE A 103 2.81 -3.93 -6.15
CA ILE A 103 2.52 -4.19 -7.58
C ILE A 103 2.62 -5.69 -7.88
N ALA A 104 3.72 -6.33 -7.46
CA ALA A 104 3.94 -7.75 -7.71
C ALA A 104 2.84 -8.61 -7.07
N SER A 105 2.46 -8.29 -5.83
CA SER A 105 1.35 -8.93 -5.11
C SER A 105 0.04 -8.84 -5.92
N GLY A 106 -0.36 -7.64 -6.34
CA GLY A 106 -1.57 -7.44 -7.15
C GLY A 106 -1.56 -8.18 -8.49
N MET A 107 -0.42 -8.20 -9.19
CA MET A 107 -0.29 -8.94 -10.45
C MET A 107 -0.39 -10.45 -10.25
N ILE A 108 0.26 -10.98 -9.20
CA ILE A 108 0.21 -12.41 -8.85
C ILE A 108 -1.22 -12.81 -8.52
N TYR A 109 -1.96 -11.98 -7.79
CA TYR A 109 -3.36 -12.25 -7.51
C TYR A 109 -4.19 -12.31 -8.80
N ASN A 110 -4.10 -11.30 -9.66
CA ASN A 110 -4.92 -11.25 -10.89
C ASN A 110 -4.61 -12.39 -11.86
N VAL A 111 -3.34 -12.66 -12.15
CA VAL A 111 -2.92 -13.74 -13.06
C VAL A 111 -3.17 -15.12 -12.43
N GLY A 112 -2.90 -15.25 -11.13
CA GLY A 112 -3.15 -16.47 -10.38
C GLY A 112 -4.64 -16.79 -10.30
N MET A 113 -5.49 -15.80 -10.10
CA MET A 113 -6.95 -15.96 -10.09
C MET A 113 -7.47 -16.49 -11.42
N GLU A 114 -7.02 -15.94 -12.55
CA GLU A 114 -7.39 -16.48 -13.87
C GLU A 114 -6.98 -17.96 -14.00
N THR A 115 -5.79 -18.30 -13.53
CA THR A 115 -5.29 -19.68 -13.51
C THR A 115 -6.21 -20.59 -12.67
N ALA A 116 -6.54 -20.19 -11.44
CA ALA A 116 -7.41 -20.96 -10.55
C ALA A 116 -8.83 -21.11 -11.11
N VAL A 117 -9.42 -20.05 -11.67
CA VAL A 117 -10.75 -20.09 -12.30
C VAL A 117 -10.78 -21.06 -13.48
N SER A 118 -9.77 -21.02 -14.35
CA SER A 118 -9.70 -21.92 -15.51
C SER A 118 -9.60 -23.41 -15.11
N LEU A 119 -8.95 -23.67 -13.97
CA LEU A 119 -8.77 -25.01 -13.43
C LEU A 119 -10.01 -25.52 -12.69
N TYR A 120 -10.76 -24.61 -12.06
CA TYR A 120 -11.94 -24.95 -11.26
C TYR A 120 -13.00 -25.71 -12.06
N ALA A 121 -13.22 -25.34 -13.33
CA ALA A 121 -14.18 -26.01 -14.20
C ALA A 121 -13.80 -27.49 -14.51
N GLN A 122 -12.53 -27.85 -14.34
CA GLN A 122 -12.01 -29.19 -14.66
C GLN A 122 -11.78 -30.01 -13.39
N ASN A 123 -11.21 -29.39 -12.36
CA ASN A 123 -10.88 -30.02 -11.09
C ASN A 123 -10.90 -28.99 -9.94
N PRO A 124 -12.02 -28.87 -9.20
CA PRO A 124 -12.16 -27.93 -8.09
C PRO A 124 -11.13 -28.12 -6.96
N GLU A 125 -10.76 -29.36 -6.64
CA GLU A 125 -9.78 -29.65 -5.58
C GLU A 125 -8.37 -29.19 -5.97
N GLN A 126 -8.01 -29.41 -7.24
CA GLN A 126 -6.73 -28.95 -7.77
C GLN A 126 -6.69 -27.41 -7.85
N ALA A 127 -7.79 -26.78 -8.26
CA ALA A 127 -7.93 -25.32 -8.26
C ALA A 127 -7.76 -24.74 -6.85
N ALA A 128 -8.35 -25.38 -5.83
CA ALA A 128 -8.18 -24.98 -4.43
C ALA A 128 -6.73 -25.07 -3.96
N THR A 129 -6.02 -26.15 -4.32
CA THR A 129 -4.59 -26.29 -3.99
C THR A 129 -3.75 -25.19 -4.64
N VAL A 130 -3.99 -24.91 -5.93
CA VAL A 130 -3.29 -23.85 -6.68
C VAL A 130 -3.62 -22.48 -6.07
N TRP A 131 -4.88 -22.25 -5.70
CA TRP A 131 -5.32 -21.00 -5.08
C TRP A 131 -4.64 -20.74 -3.74
N LEU A 132 -4.51 -21.76 -2.87
CA LEU A 132 -3.78 -21.64 -1.60
C LEU A 132 -2.32 -21.22 -1.81
N ALA A 133 -1.65 -21.76 -2.83
CA ALA A 133 -0.29 -21.36 -3.17
C ALA A 133 -0.22 -19.91 -3.65
N ILE A 134 -1.13 -19.49 -4.53
CA ILE A 134 -1.22 -18.10 -5.02
C ILE A 134 -1.47 -17.13 -3.86
N GLU A 135 -2.45 -17.42 -3.01
CA GLU A 135 -2.82 -16.58 -1.88
C GLU A 135 -1.68 -16.46 -0.86
N SER A 136 -0.94 -17.55 -0.62
CA SER A 136 0.24 -17.53 0.27
C SER A 136 1.33 -16.59 -0.24
N VAL A 137 1.62 -16.62 -1.55
CA VAL A 137 2.61 -15.72 -2.17
C VAL A 137 2.12 -14.29 -2.19
N PHE A 138 0.86 -14.06 -2.56
CA PHE A 138 0.21 -12.75 -2.54
C PHE A 138 0.34 -12.09 -1.16
N ASN A 139 -0.03 -12.82 -0.10
CA ASN A 139 0.02 -12.35 1.28
C ASN A 139 1.46 -12.08 1.73
N GLY A 140 2.40 -12.97 1.41
CA GLY A 140 3.80 -12.86 1.82
C GLY A 140 4.55 -11.67 1.21
N LEU A 141 4.17 -11.21 0.01
CA LEU A 141 4.82 -10.07 -0.64
C LEU A 141 4.32 -8.72 -0.11
N GLY A 142 3.03 -8.60 0.16
CA GLY A 142 2.41 -7.34 0.56
C GLY A 142 0.89 -7.35 0.66
N GLY A 143 0.25 -8.51 0.42
CA GLY A 143 -1.19 -8.68 0.61
C GLY A 143 -1.61 -8.85 2.07
N GLY A 144 -0.70 -9.33 2.94
CA GLY A 144 -1.03 -9.67 4.33
C GLY A 144 -0.02 -9.21 5.38
N VAL A 145 0.99 -8.42 5.01
CA VAL A 145 1.99 -7.89 5.94
C VAL A 145 2.39 -6.46 5.55
N GLU A 146 2.61 -5.61 6.55
CA GLU A 146 2.84 -4.17 6.37
C GLU A 146 4.24 -3.73 6.78
N VAL A 147 5.14 -4.70 7.06
CA VAL A 147 6.46 -4.45 7.63
C VAL A 147 7.31 -3.48 6.80
N VAL A 148 7.30 -3.61 5.47
CA VAL A 148 8.10 -2.76 4.58
C VAL A 148 7.55 -1.33 4.56
N GLY A 149 6.21 -1.18 4.53
CA GLY A 149 5.55 0.12 4.69
C GLY A 149 5.83 0.75 6.06
N GLY A 150 5.82 -0.06 7.12
CA GLY A 150 6.19 0.36 8.48
C GLY A 150 7.61 0.93 8.55
N ILE A 151 8.59 0.21 7.99
CA ILE A 151 9.99 0.67 7.89
C ILE A 151 10.06 1.99 7.12
N TRP A 152 9.38 2.07 5.98
CA TRP A 152 9.35 3.27 5.13
C TRP A 152 8.86 4.50 5.91
N VAL A 153 7.71 4.40 6.59
CA VAL A 153 7.11 5.51 7.34
C VAL A 153 8.00 5.94 8.51
N VAL A 154 8.61 4.99 9.24
CA VAL A 154 9.53 5.33 10.35
C VAL A 154 10.75 6.07 9.82
N LEU A 155 11.41 5.55 8.79
CA LEU A 155 12.59 6.19 8.19
C LEU A 155 12.26 7.59 7.67
N LEU A 156 11.09 7.74 7.03
CA LEU A 156 10.61 9.00 6.52
C LEU A 156 10.38 10.01 7.64
N SER A 157 9.73 9.58 8.73
CA SER A 157 9.45 10.41 9.90
C SER A 157 10.74 10.89 10.56
N VAL A 158 11.73 10.01 10.71
CA VAL A 158 13.06 10.38 11.24
C VAL A 158 13.77 11.36 10.31
N ALA A 159 13.78 11.09 9.00
CA ALA A 159 14.40 11.96 8.00
C ALA A 159 13.77 13.36 8.01
N ALA A 160 12.45 13.45 8.09
CA ALA A 160 11.72 14.71 8.12
C ALA A 160 11.91 15.48 9.44
N LEU A 161 12.01 14.82 10.58
CA LEU A 161 12.34 15.47 11.85
C LEU A 161 13.76 16.06 11.85
N ARG A 162 14.71 15.40 11.17
CA ARG A 162 16.10 15.87 11.05
C ARG A 162 16.29 16.97 10.01
N ASN A 163 15.70 16.79 8.83
CA ASN A 163 15.92 17.66 7.67
C ASN A 163 14.90 18.80 7.58
N GLY A 164 13.81 18.73 8.36
CA GLY A 164 12.62 19.54 8.17
C GLY A 164 11.80 19.06 6.97
N GLY A 165 10.95 19.94 6.45
CA GLY A 165 10.12 19.68 5.26
C GLY A 165 8.73 19.14 5.56
N LEU A 166 8.49 18.52 6.72
CA LEU A 166 7.14 18.12 7.15
C LEU A 166 6.83 18.60 8.58
N PRO A 167 5.56 18.83 8.95
CA PRO A 167 5.18 19.23 10.30
C PRO A 167 5.65 18.22 11.36
N ARG A 168 6.10 18.70 12.53
CA ARG A 168 6.59 17.79 13.60
C ARG A 168 5.52 16.82 14.09
N VAL A 169 4.29 17.31 14.32
CA VAL A 169 3.17 16.49 14.79
C VAL A 169 2.86 15.35 13.81
N PHE A 170 2.91 15.64 12.51
CA PHE A 170 2.74 14.64 11.46
C PHE A 170 3.78 13.50 11.57
N ASN A 171 5.04 13.82 11.83
CA ASN A 171 6.09 12.81 11.96
C ASN A 171 5.97 11.99 13.25
N TYR A 172 5.49 12.57 14.35
CA TYR A 172 5.18 11.80 15.56
C TYR A 172 4.03 10.83 15.34
N PHE A 173 2.99 11.27 14.63
CA PHE A 173 1.94 10.37 14.17
C PHE A 173 2.49 9.27 13.24
N GLY A 174 3.44 9.61 12.37
CA GLY A 174 4.16 8.64 11.54
C GLY A 174 4.87 7.53 12.33
N PHE A 175 5.38 7.79 13.54
CA PHE A 175 5.90 6.71 14.38
C PHE A 175 4.83 5.72 14.84
N LEU A 176 3.62 6.20 15.18
CA LEU A 176 2.50 5.32 15.51
C LEU A 176 2.14 4.44 14.31
N VAL A 177 1.98 5.05 13.14
CA VAL A 177 1.65 4.35 11.90
C VAL A 177 2.74 3.34 11.56
N GLY A 178 4.00 3.77 11.56
CA GLY A 178 5.13 2.91 11.24
C GLY A 178 5.29 1.74 12.22
N ALA A 179 5.10 1.97 13.52
CA ALA A 179 5.13 0.92 14.53
C ALA A 179 4.03 -0.13 14.33
N ALA A 180 2.81 0.30 13.98
CA ALA A 180 1.72 -0.61 13.65
C ALA A 180 2.08 -1.53 12.46
N GLY A 181 2.74 -0.98 11.43
CA GLY A 181 3.22 -1.76 10.29
C GLY A 181 4.32 -2.74 10.68
N LEU A 182 5.27 -2.34 11.53
CA LEU A 182 6.37 -3.20 11.97
C LEU A 182 5.90 -4.41 12.79
N VAL A 183 4.89 -4.24 13.65
CA VAL A 183 4.40 -5.36 14.48
C VAL A 183 3.67 -6.43 13.67
N THR A 184 3.32 -6.15 12.40
CA THR A 184 2.63 -7.14 11.54
C THR A 184 3.44 -8.41 11.29
N VAL A 185 4.76 -8.36 11.45
CA VAL A 185 5.64 -9.54 11.34
C VAL A 185 5.45 -10.55 12.49
N VAL A 186 4.88 -10.10 13.61
CA VAL A 186 4.62 -10.96 14.78
C VAL A 186 3.27 -11.65 14.57
N PRO A 187 3.19 -12.99 14.43
CA PRO A 187 1.95 -13.67 14.09
C PRO A 187 0.78 -13.38 15.03
N ALA A 188 1.05 -13.25 16.33
CA ALA A 188 0.02 -12.94 17.33
C ALA A 188 -0.53 -11.50 17.24
N LEU A 189 0.15 -10.61 16.51
CA LEU A 189 -0.20 -9.19 16.37
C LEU A 189 -0.42 -8.80 14.90
N SER A 190 -0.36 -9.74 13.96
CA SER A 190 -0.39 -9.44 12.52
C SER A 190 -1.67 -8.74 12.11
N GLU A 191 -2.81 -9.30 12.52
CA GLU A 191 -4.14 -8.80 12.20
C GLU A 191 -4.39 -7.42 12.80
N ILE A 192 -4.17 -7.26 14.12
CA ILE A 192 -4.36 -5.98 14.82
C ILE A 192 -3.38 -4.93 14.28
N GLY A 193 -2.12 -5.31 14.04
CA GLY A 193 -1.13 -4.44 13.43
C GLY A 193 -1.55 -3.95 12.05
N GLY A 194 -2.05 -4.85 11.20
CA GLY A 194 -2.54 -4.53 9.86
C GLY A 194 -3.75 -3.60 9.90
N MET A 195 -4.72 -3.87 10.79
CA MET A 195 -5.88 -3.00 10.99
C MET A 195 -5.48 -1.58 11.43
N VAL A 196 -4.63 -1.48 12.46
CA VAL A 196 -4.16 -0.17 12.95
C VAL A 196 -3.34 0.54 11.88
N PHE A 197 -2.46 -0.17 11.17
CA PHE A 197 -1.67 0.38 10.07
C PHE A 197 -2.59 0.93 8.98
N GLY A 198 -3.52 0.15 8.44
CA GLY A 198 -4.42 0.58 7.35
C GLY A 198 -5.27 1.79 7.74
N LEU A 199 -5.90 1.78 8.93
CA LEU A 199 -6.74 2.89 9.39
C LEU A 199 -5.93 4.17 9.62
N THR A 200 -4.76 4.07 10.25
CA THR A 200 -3.92 5.23 10.50
C THR A 200 -3.20 5.71 9.23
N GLN A 201 -2.91 4.82 8.29
CA GLN A 201 -2.36 5.15 6.98
C GLN A 201 -3.30 6.02 6.17
N ILE A 202 -4.61 5.77 6.18
CA ILE A 202 -5.59 6.63 5.49
C ILE A 202 -5.43 8.09 5.95
N VAL A 203 -5.41 8.29 7.27
CA VAL A 203 -5.24 9.63 7.86
C VAL A 203 -3.86 10.20 7.51
N TRP A 204 -2.82 9.37 7.54
CA TRP A 204 -1.44 9.76 7.25
C TRP A 204 -1.28 10.22 5.80
N PHE A 205 -1.73 9.42 4.82
CA PHE A 205 -1.71 9.75 3.40
C PHE A 205 -2.55 10.98 3.08
N ALA A 206 -3.77 11.07 3.63
CA ALA A 206 -4.63 12.23 3.43
C ALA A 206 -3.97 13.53 3.95
N TRP A 207 -3.41 13.49 5.16
CA TRP A 207 -2.70 14.63 5.74
C TRP A 207 -1.46 14.98 4.91
N LEU A 208 -0.65 13.99 4.53
CA LEU A 208 0.53 14.21 3.70
C LEU A 208 0.17 14.86 2.37
N GLY A 209 -0.85 14.36 1.68
CA GLY A 209 -1.34 14.90 0.42
C GLY A 209 -1.69 16.38 0.54
N ILE A 210 -2.45 16.76 1.57
CA ILE A 210 -2.80 18.16 1.86
C ILE A 210 -1.55 19.02 2.12
N VAL A 211 -0.57 18.49 2.87
CA VAL A 211 0.68 19.21 3.16
C VAL A 211 1.48 19.47 1.88
N LEU A 212 1.60 18.48 0.99
CA LEU A 212 2.34 18.61 -0.27
C LEU A 212 1.67 19.61 -1.22
N LEU A 213 0.33 19.57 -1.33
CA LEU A 213 -0.43 20.47 -2.21
C LEU A 213 -0.37 21.93 -1.76
N ARG A 214 -0.54 22.20 -0.45
CA ARG A 214 -0.51 23.58 0.10
C ARG A 214 0.83 24.26 -0.11
N VAL A 215 1.93 23.52 -0.05
CA VAL A 215 3.28 24.06 -0.25
C VAL A 215 3.48 24.41 -1.72
N ALA A 216 2.99 23.56 -2.63
CA ALA A 216 3.09 23.82 -4.05
C ALA A 216 2.26 25.02 -4.50
N GLU A 217 1.12 25.29 -3.86
CA GLU A 217 0.36 26.52 -4.10
C GLU A 217 1.14 27.75 -3.66
N LYS A 218 1.65 27.78 -2.42
CA LYS A 218 2.41 28.94 -1.89
C LYS A 218 3.63 29.30 -2.74
N GLU A 219 4.39 28.32 -3.22
CA GLU A 219 5.56 28.57 -4.08
C GLU A 219 5.16 28.98 -5.51
N THR A 220 3.93 28.73 -5.96
CA THR A 220 3.42 29.22 -7.25
C THR A 220 3.14 30.73 -7.19
N TYR A 221 2.69 31.27 -6.05
CA TYR A 221 2.34 32.70 -5.90
C TYR A 221 3.54 33.62 -5.59
N VAL A 222 4.71 33.06 -5.32
CA VAL A 222 5.93 33.80 -4.93
C VAL A 222 6.91 33.96 -6.12
N ASN A 223 6.69 33.25 -7.23
CA ASN A 223 7.46 33.36 -8.47
C ASN A 223 6.62 34.02 -9.58
#